data_AF-A0A3M1PEJ4-F1
#
_entry.id   AF-A0A3M1PEJ4-F1
#
_cell.length_a   1.000
_cell.length_b   1.000
_cell.length_c   1.000
_cell.angle_alpha   90.00
_cell.angle_beta   90.00
_cell.angle_gamma   90.00
#
_symmetry.space_group_name_H-M   'P 1'
#
loop_
_entity.id
_entity.type
_entity.pdbx_description
1 polymer ?
#
loop_
_entity_poly.entity_id
_entity_poly.type
_entity_poly.pdbx_seq_one_letter_code
_entity_poly.pdbx_strand_id
1 'polypeptide(L)'
;DTWPKMGEDWIPPGLLMIKPIWRNFFDNAVTVHFLHRNTAWIVAGLAVLLMVLAWRYDAPGPTKLASLVILLLTLIQFTLGVVTVTHGVPIVWAVLHQTGAVLLLAASIHYLHMHRRP
;
A
#
# COMPACT_ATOMS: atom_id res chain seq x y z
N ASP A 1 -9.01 -14.86 4.21
CA ASP A 1 -7.58 -14.98 4.46
C ASP A 1 -7.22 -14.40 5.82
N THR A 2 -6.20 -14.94 6.49
CA THR A 2 -5.69 -14.41 7.75
C THR A 2 -4.74 -13.21 7.51
N TRP A 3 -4.39 -12.53 8.60
CA TRP A 3 -3.41 -11.45 8.64
C TRP A 3 -2.63 -11.52 9.97
N PRO A 4 -1.30 -11.29 10.01
CA PRO A 4 -0.40 -10.90 8.92
C PRO A 4 0.13 -12.08 8.08
N LYS A 5 -0.17 -13.33 8.45
CA LYS A 5 0.15 -14.55 7.69
C LYS A 5 -0.88 -14.86 6.62
N MET A 6 -0.53 -15.62 5.58
CA MET A 6 -1.47 -16.13 4.59
C MET A 6 -1.88 -17.56 4.97
N GLY A 7 -3.03 -17.69 5.62
CA GLY A 7 -3.38 -18.92 6.33
C GLY A 7 -2.45 -19.10 7.53
N GLU A 8 -1.79 -20.26 7.60
CA GLU A 8 -0.81 -20.57 8.64
C GLU A 8 0.63 -20.15 8.28
N ASP A 9 0.84 -19.75 7.02
CA ASP A 9 2.16 -19.59 6.42
C ASP A 9 2.60 -18.12 6.37
N TRP A 10 3.87 -17.88 6.68
CA TRP A 10 4.54 -16.60 6.40
C TRP A 10 4.93 -16.48 4.93
N ILE A 11 5.37 -17.59 4.33
CA ILE A 11 5.67 -17.71 2.90
C ILE A 11 4.77 -18.84 2.39
N PRO A 12 3.65 -18.51 1.72
CA PRO A 12 2.69 -19.52 1.30
C PRO A 12 3.32 -20.44 0.24
N PRO A 13 2.95 -21.73 0.20
CA PRO A 13 3.39 -22.62 -0.85
C PRO A 13 2.84 -22.15 -2.21
N GLY A 14 3.53 -22.53 -3.27
CA GLY A 14 3.01 -22.36 -4.63
C GLY A 14 3.30 -21.02 -5.31
N LEU A 15 4.18 -20.18 -4.75
CA LEU A 15 4.53 -18.86 -5.30
C LEU A 15 5.10 -18.87 -6.73
N LEU A 16 5.69 -19.98 -7.19
CA LEU A 16 6.38 -20.07 -8.49
C LEU A 16 5.90 -21.28 -9.33
N MET A 17 4.65 -21.72 -9.14
CA MET A 17 4.10 -22.92 -9.79
C MET A 17 3.87 -22.76 -11.29
N ILE A 18 3.48 -21.57 -11.75
CA ILE A 18 3.20 -21.34 -13.17
C ILE A 18 4.51 -21.21 -13.96
N LYS A 19 4.58 -21.80 -15.16
CA LYS A 19 5.68 -21.61 -16.11
C LYS A 19 5.21 -20.81 -17.33
N PRO A 20 6.06 -19.93 -17.90
CA PRO A 20 7.33 -19.44 -17.35
C PRO A 20 7.16 -18.64 -16.04
N ILE A 21 8.23 -18.57 -15.22
CA ILE A 21 8.17 -18.07 -13.83
C ILE A 21 7.58 -16.65 -13.72
N TRP A 22 7.88 -15.77 -14.68
CA TRP A 22 7.41 -14.38 -14.66
C TRP A 22 5.86 -14.26 -14.65
N ARG A 23 5.14 -15.27 -15.14
CA ARG A 23 3.67 -15.29 -15.10
C ARG A 23 3.11 -15.33 -13.69
N ASN A 24 3.84 -15.88 -12.72
CA ASN A 24 3.35 -15.93 -11.34
C ASN A 24 3.11 -14.52 -10.75
N PHE A 25 3.83 -13.51 -11.22
CA PHE A 25 3.68 -12.14 -10.72
C PHE A 25 2.37 -11.47 -11.16
N PHE A 26 1.61 -12.08 -12.08
CA PHE A 26 0.38 -11.53 -12.64
C PHE A 26 -0.79 -12.53 -12.61
N ASP A 27 -0.52 -13.79 -12.97
CA ASP A 27 -1.53 -14.83 -13.14
C ASP A 27 -1.70 -15.72 -11.91
N ASN A 28 -0.71 -15.77 -11.00
CA ASN A 28 -0.79 -16.58 -9.79
C ASN A 28 -1.32 -15.74 -8.63
N ALA A 29 -2.58 -15.96 -8.27
CA ALA A 29 -3.25 -15.23 -7.20
C ALA A 29 -2.49 -15.28 -5.86
N VAL A 30 -1.87 -16.43 -5.52
CA VAL A 30 -1.09 -16.58 -4.27
C VAL A 30 0.10 -15.62 -4.28
N THR A 31 0.82 -15.56 -5.38
CA THR A 31 1.99 -14.70 -5.55
C THR A 31 1.60 -13.23 -5.56
N VAL A 32 0.53 -12.87 -6.27
CA VAL A 32 0.01 -11.49 -6.30
C VAL A 32 -0.41 -11.03 -4.90
N HIS A 33 -1.15 -11.86 -4.16
CA HIS A 33 -1.56 -11.55 -2.78
C HIS A 33 -0.37 -11.43 -1.83
N PHE A 34 0.61 -12.32 -1.94
CA PHE A 34 1.82 -12.29 -1.14
C PHE A 34 2.64 -11.02 -1.42
N LEU A 35 2.85 -10.68 -2.69
CA LEU A 35 3.60 -9.48 -3.07
C LEU A 35 2.87 -8.22 -2.62
N HIS A 36 1.57 -8.10 -2.89
CA HIS A 36 0.77 -6.95 -2.48
C HIS A 36 0.83 -6.71 -0.98
N ARG A 37 0.75 -7.77 -0.17
CA ARG A 37 0.89 -7.72 1.29
C ARG A 37 2.22 -7.16 1.75
N ASN A 38 3.32 -7.62 1.16
CA ASN A 38 4.66 -7.14 1.51
C ASN A 38 4.88 -5.70 1.01
N THR A 39 4.39 -5.36 -0.18
CA THR A 39 4.43 -3.99 -0.69
C THR A 39 3.64 -3.03 0.20
N ALA A 40 2.53 -3.44 0.80
CA ALA A 40 1.78 -2.61 1.74
C ALA A 40 2.62 -2.20 2.96
N TRP A 41 3.40 -3.13 3.54
CA TRP A 41 4.33 -2.81 4.64
C TRP A 41 5.44 -1.85 4.20
N ILE A 42 6.01 -2.04 3.01
CA ILE A 42 7.03 -1.15 2.45
C ILE A 42 6.47 0.25 2.26
N VAL A 43 5.29 0.39 1.65
CA VAL A 43 4.64 1.69 1.43
C VAL A 43 4.31 2.39 2.74
N ALA A 44 3.81 1.67 3.74
CA ALA A 44 3.58 2.23 5.07
C ALA A 44 4.87 2.77 5.72
N GLY A 45 5.96 2.01 5.63
CA GLY A 45 7.28 2.45 6.10
C GLY A 45 7.80 3.69 5.35
N LEU A 46 7.63 3.73 4.01
CA LEU A 46 8.00 4.89 3.19
C LEU A 46 7.17 6.13 3.50
N ALA A 47 5.87 5.98 3.80
CA ALA A 47 5.02 7.10 4.18
C ALA A 47 5.43 7.70 5.54
N VAL A 48 5.78 6.85 6.51
CA VAL A 48 6.36 7.30 7.79
C VAL A 48 7.69 8.02 7.55
N LEU A 49 8.58 7.42 6.76
CA LEU A 49 9.87 8.02 6.42
C LEU A 49 9.69 9.39 5.75
N LEU A 50 8.75 9.52 4.79
CA LEU A 50 8.45 10.78 4.11
C LEU A 50 8.04 11.87 5.11
N MET A 51 7.12 11.55 6.03
CA MET A 51 6.69 12.49 7.07
C MET A 51 7.85 12.86 8.00
N VAL A 52 8.64 11.89 8.46
CA VAL A 52 9.82 12.14 9.31
C VAL A 52 10.82 13.03 8.62
N LEU A 53 11.16 12.80 7.35
CA LEU A 53 12.12 13.61 6.61
C LEU A 53 11.59 15.04 6.38
N ALA A 54 10.32 15.20 6.03
CA ALA A 54 9.70 16.52 5.86
C ALA A 54 9.77 17.36 7.15
N TRP A 55 9.62 16.72 8.31
CA TRP A 55 9.69 17.41 9.60
C TRP A 55 11.13 17.63 10.08
N ARG A 56 12.00 16.61 9.93
CA ARG A 56 13.41 16.66 10.33
C ARG A 56 14.20 17.74 9.59
N TYR A 57 13.91 17.94 8.30
CA TYR A 57 14.58 18.94 7.47
C TYR A 57 13.80 20.25 7.35
N ASP A 58 12.84 20.50 8.24
CA ASP A 58 12.06 21.73 8.32
C ASP A 58 11.47 22.17 6.97
N ALA A 59 10.86 21.23 6.24
CA ALA A 59 10.23 21.53 4.98
C ALA A 59 9.13 22.60 5.12
N PRO A 60 8.78 23.33 4.05
CA PRO A 60 7.69 24.31 4.10
C PRO A 60 6.40 23.71 4.68
N GLY A 61 5.62 24.52 5.40
CA GLY A 61 4.36 24.10 6.04
C GLY A 61 3.44 23.26 5.14
N PRO A 62 3.21 23.66 3.86
CA PRO A 62 2.44 22.85 2.91
C PRO A 62 3.01 21.45 2.66
N THR A 63 4.33 21.30 2.56
CA THR A 63 5.01 20.00 2.38
C THR A 63 4.85 19.12 3.62
N LYS A 64 4.98 19.69 4.82
CA LYS A 64 4.74 18.96 6.09
C LYS A 64 3.29 18.49 6.21
N LEU A 65 2.33 19.31 5.81
CA LEU A 65 0.91 18.93 5.80
C LEU A 65 0.65 17.83 4.78
N ALA A 66 1.17 17.96 3.56
CA ALA A 66 0.97 16.97 2.51
C ALA A 66 1.60 15.60 2.87
N SER A 67 2.78 15.58 3.51
CA SER A 67 3.37 14.32 3.99
C SER A 67 2.56 13.67 5.10
N LEU A 68 1.98 14.46 6.01
CA LEU A 68 1.05 13.96 7.04
C LEU A 68 -0.22 13.37 6.41
N VAL A 69 -0.81 14.04 5.42
CA VAL A 69 -1.99 13.55 4.69
C VAL A 69 -1.69 12.22 3.99
N ILE A 70 -0.54 12.09 3.32
CA ILE A 70 -0.10 10.83 2.69
C ILE A 70 0.02 9.71 3.73
N LEU A 71 0.60 9.99 4.91
CA LEU A 71 0.69 9.00 5.98
C LEU A 71 -0.69 8.56 6.47
N LEU A 72 -1.60 9.50 6.76
CA LEU A 72 -2.95 9.18 7.22
C LEU A 72 -3.73 8.36 6.19
N LEU A 73 -3.70 8.76 4.91
CA LEU A 73 -4.32 8.00 3.83
C LEU A 73 -3.71 6.60 3.70
N THR A 74 -2.39 6.46 3.85
CA THR A 74 -1.72 5.17 3.83
C THR A 74 -2.17 4.26 4.98
N LEU A 75 -2.33 4.79 6.19
CA LEU A 75 -2.81 4.01 7.34
C LEU A 75 -4.27 3.56 7.18
N ILE A 76 -5.14 4.45 6.69
CA ILE A 76 -6.53 4.11 6.35
C ILE A 76 -6.56 3.03 5.26
N GLN A 77 -5.81 3.23 4.19
CA GLN A 77 -5.71 2.29 3.07
C GLN A 77 -5.24 0.91 3.52
N PHE A 78 -4.17 0.87 4.32
CA PHE A 78 -3.63 -0.37 4.87
C PHE A 78 -4.69 -1.11 5.71
N THR A 79 -5.39 -0.37 6.57
CA THR A 79 -6.47 -0.92 7.41
C THR A 79 -7.60 -1.50 6.57
N LEU A 80 -8.05 -0.77 5.53
CA LEU A 80 -9.07 -1.25 4.61
C LEU A 80 -8.62 -2.53 3.88
N GLY A 81 -7.35 -2.63 3.51
CA GLY A 81 -6.78 -3.82 2.88
C GLY A 81 -6.83 -5.04 3.82
N VAL A 82 -6.42 -4.86 5.07
CA VAL A 82 -6.50 -5.89 6.12
C VAL A 82 -7.94 -6.33 6.36
N VAL A 83 -8.88 -5.38 6.50
CA VAL A 83 -10.32 -5.69 6.65
C VAL A 83 -10.84 -6.46 5.45
N THR A 84 -10.49 -6.04 4.23
CA THR A 84 -10.94 -6.70 2.99
C THR A 84 -10.53 -8.18 2.96
N VAL A 85 -9.27 -8.50 3.25
CA VAL A 85 -8.79 -9.91 3.18
C VAL A 85 -9.30 -10.77 4.33
N THR A 86 -9.42 -10.19 5.53
CA THR A 86 -9.88 -10.90 6.74
C THR A 86 -11.36 -11.22 6.72
N HIS A 87 -12.15 -10.45 5.96
CA HIS A 87 -13.60 -10.66 5.83
C HIS A 87 -14.01 -11.40 4.55
N GLY A 88 -13.06 -11.97 3.80
CA GLY A 88 -13.36 -12.72 2.58
C GLY A 88 -13.73 -11.87 1.37
N VAL A 89 -13.15 -10.67 1.27
CA VAL A 89 -13.32 -9.72 0.16
C VAL A 89 -14.78 -9.27 -0.08
N PRO A 90 -15.53 -8.79 0.93
CA PRO A 90 -16.85 -8.22 0.69
C PRO A 90 -16.75 -7.00 -0.22
N ILE A 91 -17.66 -6.87 -1.19
CA ILE A 91 -17.58 -5.86 -2.25
C ILE A 91 -17.47 -4.43 -1.74
N VAL A 92 -18.16 -4.10 -0.64
CA VAL A 92 -18.12 -2.77 -0.04
C VAL A 92 -16.71 -2.40 0.43
N TRP A 93 -16.04 -3.30 1.16
CA TRP A 93 -14.69 -3.08 1.64
C TRP A 93 -13.67 -3.04 0.50
N ALA A 94 -13.84 -3.93 -0.49
CA ALA A 94 -12.99 -3.95 -1.68
C ALA A 94 -13.07 -2.63 -2.47
N VAL A 95 -14.28 -2.09 -2.68
CA VAL A 95 -14.49 -0.80 -3.36
C VAL A 95 -13.92 0.35 -2.54
N LEU A 96 -14.17 0.39 -1.22
CA LEU A 96 -13.59 1.42 -0.34
C LEU A 96 -12.06 1.42 -0.38
N HIS A 97 -11.45 0.23 -0.35
CA HIS A 97 -10.01 0.08 -0.51
C HIS A 97 -9.54 0.59 -1.89
N GLN A 98 -10.23 0.27 -2.98
CA GLN A 98 -9.86 0.79 -4.31
C GLN A 98 -9.97 2.31 -4.38
N THR A 99 -11.04 2.91 -3.85
CA THR A 99 -11.22 4.36 -3.79
C THR A 99 -10.13 5.02 -2.95
N GLY A 100 -9.79 4.46 -1.80
CA GLY A 100 -8.69 4.95 -0.96
C GLY A 100 -7.34 4.94 -1.68
N ALA A 101 -7.09 3.92 -2.52
CA ALA A 101 -5.87 3.85 -3.32
C ALA A 101 -5.78 5.01 -4.34
N VAL A 102 -6.90 5.37 -4.98
CA VAL A 102 -6.97 6.50 -5.90
C VAL A 102 -6.71 7.83 -5.18
N LEU A 103 -7.30 8.02 -3.99
CA LEU A 103 -7.06 9.22 -3.18
C LEU A 103 -5.60 9.35 -2.74
N LEU A 104 -5.00 8.23 -2.29
CA LEU A 104 -3.58 8.19 -1.93
C LEU A 104 -2.67 8.50 -3.14
N LEU A 105 -3.00 7.97 -4.31
CA LEU A 105 -2.29 8.27 -5.56
C LEU A 105 -2.38 9.76 -5.91
N ALA A 106 -3.59 10.33 -5.86
CA ALA A 106 -3.81 11.75 -6.14
C ALA A 106 -3.02 12.66 -5.18
N ALA A 107 -3.05 12.35 -3.88
CA ALA A 107 -2.26 13.07 -2.87
C ALA A 107 -0.75 12.98 -3.13
N SER A 108 -0.27 11.81 -3.56
CA SER A 108 1.14 11.58 -3.90
C SER A 108 1.57 12.36 -5.14
N ILE A 109 0.74 12.40 -6.18
CA ILE A 109 0.98 13.20 -7.39
C ILE A 109 0.99 14.69 -7.05
N HIS A 110 0.04 15.15 -6.23
CA HIS A 110 0.00 16.54 -5.77
C HIS A 110 1.28 16.90 -5.01
N TYR A 111 1.71 16.05 -4.07
CA TYR A 111 2.97 16.22 -3.36
C TYR A 111 4.15 16.36 -4.34
N LEU A 112 4.26 15.50 -5.35
CA LEU A 112 5.32 15.61 -6.36
C LEU A 112 5.24 16.90 -7.18
N HIS A 113 4.03 17.33 -7.55
CA HIS A 113 3.83 18.56 -8.31
C HIS A 113 4.29 19.80 -7.54
N MET A 114 4.06 19.85 -6.22
CA MET A 114 4.54 20.95 -5.36
C MET A 114 6.06 21.11 -5.36
N HIS A 115 6.81 20.06 -5.72
CA HIS A 115 8.27 20.04 -5.72
C HIS A 115 8.86 20.04 -7.14
N ARG A 116 8.03 20.16 -8.19
CA ARG A 116 8.54 20.39 -9.54
C ARG A 116 9.10 21.81 -9.61
N ARG A 117 10.39 21.91 -9.95
CA ARG A 117 10.98 23.19 -10.33
C ARG A 117 10.35 23.63 -11.68
N PRO A 118 10.01 24.91 -11.84
CA PRO A 118 9.60 25.44 -13.14
C PRO A 118 10.71 25.30 -14.19
#